data_AF-A0A3P1S4Y8-F1
#
_entry.id   AF-A0A3P1S4Y8-F1
#
_cell.length_a   1.000
_cell.length_b   1.000
_cell.length_c   1.000
_cell.angle_alpha   90.00
_cell.angle_beta   90.00
_cell.angle_gamma   90.00
#
_symmetry.space_group_name_H-M   'P 1'
#
loop_
_entity.id
_entity.type
_entity.pdbx_description
1 polymer ?
#
loop_
_entity_poly.entity_id
_entity_poly.type
_entity_poly.pdbx_seq_one_letter_code
_entity_poly.pdbx_strand_id
1 'polypeptide(L)'
;MAFNLFSKNKTPIQDKLFLKITWEDDQNPVTFPELSDMIEYLDQEVLRDNPFRMMDTLPYLTFLQAEVLFSYLKANSTNFRLKKLAICHKEAGEAVSDGEAFISPLVVDSNFQNVLEPLIQGILTEPAFENYTYQEKREYFTDEVFPAYKESLDVTDAALPLFPAETEVRSLPIKQTVNQESSKNYSKPASQEKIKSIYLLGGLILTALIATFSLVFGVLLAGKLEEKTEQVEYLYDQVVQLQNLQQETGKVDVFGRYFLPNYYSGNKDLLKPFLDKEDGKFTAAKNGTIQSVILESVTEKEKHLQVSYVLVVKEEEVPKSFRLELNLKKDKKAKYGYLLTEEPKVTETNYLEQIEQN
;
A
#
# COMPACT_ATOMS: atom_id res chain seq x y z
N MET A 1 -31.99 20.14 -0.90
CA MET A 1 -31.16 21.36 -0.67
C MET A 1 -29.80 21.07 -1.28
N ALA A 2 -29.26 21.95 -2.14
CA ALA A 2 -27.94 21.74 -2.73
C ALA A 2 -26.88 22.14 -1.70
N PHE A 3 -26.21 21.15 -1.10
CA PHE A 3 -25.11 21.39 -0.17
C PHE A 3 -23.89 21.85 -0.97
N ASN A 4 -23.40 23.04 -0.67
CA ASN A 4 -22.20 23.60 -1.29
C ASN A 4 -20.97 23.06 -0.56
N LEU A 5 -20.64 21.78 -0.80
CA LEU A 5 -19.66 20.98 -0.05
C LEU A 5 -18.20 21.30 -0.34
N PHE A 6 -17.90 22.15 -1.33
CA PHE A 6 -16.52 22.29 -1.85
C PHE A 6 -16.00 23.73 -1.97
N SER A 7 -16.77 24.75 -1.55
CA SER A 7 -16.45 26.17 -1.83
C SER A 7 -16.00 27.01 -0.64
N LYS A 8 -15.87 26.43 0.56
CA LYS A 8 -15.44 27.20 1.74
C LYS A 8 -13.97 26.89 2.03
N ASN A 9 -13.12 27.91 2.13
CA ASN A 9 -11.77 27.78 2.70
C ASN A 9 -11.78 27.84 4.23
N LYS A 10 -12.92 28.17 4.85
CA LYS A 10 -13.08 28.22 6.30
C LYS A 10 -13.51 26.86 6.82
N THR A 11 -12.78 26.35 7.81
CA THR A 11 -13.05 25.07 8.47
C THR A 11 -12.99 25.21 10.00
N PRO A 12 -13.88 24.53 10.75
CA PRO A 12 -13.85 24.53 12.21
C PRO A 12 -12.74 23.65 12.81
N ILE A 13 -12.05 22.80 12.03
CA ILE A 13 -10.92 21.97 12.46
C ILE A 13 -9.86 22.85 13.14
N GLN A 14 -9.39 22.53 14.34
CA GLN A 14 -8.39 23.35 15.05
C GLN A 14 -6.98 22.74 15.06
N ASP A 15 -6.83 21.52 14.55
CA ASP A 15 -5.55 20.82 14.47
C ASP A 15 -4.51 21.67 13.74
N LYS A 16 -3.25 21.61 14.21
CA LYS A 16 -2.13 22.35 13.60
C LYS A 16 -2.03 22.04 12.11
N LEU A 17 -2.08 20.75 11.79
CA LEU A 17 -2.11 20.22 10.43
C LEU A 17 -3.32 19.29 10.28
N PHE A 18 -3.95 19.35 9.12
CA PHE A 18 -5.10 18.53 8.74
C PHE A 18 -5.05 18.25 7.24
N LEU A 19 -6.06 17.57 6.70
CA LEU A 19 -6.06 17.10 5.32
C LEU A 19 -7.16 17.77 4.49
N LYS A 20 -6.88 17.93 3.20
CA LYS A 20 -7.87 18.31 2.18
C LYS A 20 -7.95 17.22 1.13
N ILE A 21 -9.16 16.75 0.89
CA ILE A 21 -9.48 15.80 -0.17
C ILE A 21 -9.93 16.54 -1.42
N THR A 22 -9.39 16.16 -2.57
CA THR A 22 -9.96 16.51 -3.88
C THR A 22 -10.51 15.23 -4.51
N TRP A 23 -11.83 15.17 -4.61
CA TRP A 23 -12.56 14.02 -5.15
C TRP A 23 -12.46 13.93 -6.68
N GLU A 24 -12.69 12.74 -7.22
CA GLU A 24 -12.97 12.59 -8.66
C GLU A 24 -14.34 13.21 -9.02
N ASP A 25 -14.52 13.62 -10.28
CA ASP A 25 -15.74 14.32 -10.69
C ASP A 25 -16.99 13.45 -10.57
N ASP A 26 -16.84 12.14 -10.74
CA ASP A 26 -17.88 11.13 -10.66
C ASP A 26 -17.91 10.39 -9.31
N GLN A 27 -16.80 10.36 -8.56
CA GLN A 27 -16.70 9.70 -7.24
C GLN A 27 -16.57 10.71 -6.09
N ASN A 28 -17.64 11.45 -5.82
CA ASN A 28 -17.72 12.38 -4.68
C ASN A 28 -19.06 12.25 -3.93
N PRO A 29 -19.15 12.74 -2.69
CA PRO A 29 -20.38 12.60 -1.88
C PRO A 29 -21.64 13.26 -2.47
N VAL A 30 -21.50 14.17 -3.44
CA VAL A 30 -22.66 14.79 -4.12
C VAL A 30 -23.18 13.89 -5.23
N THR A 31 -22.29 13.26 -5.99
CA THR A 31 -22.64 12.46 -7.17
C THR A 31 -22.80 10.97 -6.85
N PHE A 32 -22.31 10.51 -5.70
CA PHE A 32 -22.32 9.10 -5.30
C PHE A 32 -23.00 8.93 -3.92
N PRO A 33 -24.32 8.66 -3.89
CA PRO A 33 -25.10 8.58 -2.64
C PRO A 33 -24.58 7.56 -1.64
N GLU A 34 -24.09 6.40 -2.10
CA GLU A 34 -23.54 5.36 -1.21
C GLU A 34 -22.36 5.88 -0.37
N LEU A 35 -21.51 6.75 -0.94
CA LEU A 35 -20.42 7.41 -0.22
C LEU A 35 -20.95 8.44 0.77
N SER A 36 -22.00 9.18 0.42
CA SER A 36 -22.65 10.12 1.35
C SER A 36 -23.24 9.37 2.55
N ASP A 37 -24.00 8.31 2.30
CA ASP A 37 -24.63 7.48 3.34
C ASP A 37 -23.58 6.84 4.25
N MET A 38 -22.46 6.38 3.68
CA MET A 38 -21.34 5.85 4.44
C MET A 38 -20.69 6.91 5.34
N ILE A 39 -20.43 8.13 4.83
CA ILE A 39 -19.87 9.21 5.65
C ILE A 39 -20.83 9.58 6.78
N GLU A 40 -22.13 9.64 6.51
CA GLU A 40 -23.15 9.90 7.54
C GLU A 40 -23.17 8.81 8.62
N TYR A 41 -23.08 7.53 8.23
CA TYR A 41 -22.95 6.42 9.16
C TYR A 41 -21.70 6.56 10.04
N LEU A 42 -20.55 6.87 9.45
CA LEU A 42 -19.29 7.06 10.17
C LEU A 42 -19.40 8.19 11.19
N ASP A 43 -20.01 9.32 10.82
CA ASP A 43 -20.23 10.46 11.72
C ASP A 43 -21.14 10.12 12.91
N GLN A 44 -22.15 9.25 12.71
CA GLN A 44 -23.14 8.93 13.74
C GLN A 44 -22.73 7.78 14.68
N GLU A 45 -22.04 6.78 14.13
CA GLU A 45 -21.80 5.51 14.82
C GLU A 45 -20.34 5.27 15.17
N VAL A 46 -19.38 5.78 14.39
CA VAL A 46 -17.94 5.53 14.61
C VAL A 46 -17.25 6.73 15.25
N LEU A 47 -17.55 7.94 14.75
CA LEU A 47 -16.96 9.20 15.18
C LEU A 47 -17.93 10.04 16.03
N ARG A 48 -18.81 9.37 16.78
CA ARG A 48 -19.90 10.01 17.54
C ARG A 48 -19.43 11.12 18.48
N ASP A 49 -18.27 10.93 19.11
CA ASP A 49 -17.71 11.84 20.11
C ASP A 49 -16.80 12.92 19.52
N ASN A 50 -16.62 12.92 18.19
CA ASN A 50 -15.79 13.91 17.49
C ASN A 50 -16.49 15.29 17.51
N PRO A 51 -15.77 16.41 17.66
CA PRO A 51 -16.40 17.71 17.93
C PRO A 51 -17.13 18.31 16.72
N PHE A 52 -16.89 17.77 15.52
CA PHE A 52 -17.59 18.12 14.29
C PHE A 52 -17.67 16.92 13.36
N ARG A 53 -18.70 16.91 12.51
CA ARG A 53 -18.96 15.86 11.52
C ARG A 53 -18.11 16.06 10.27
N MET A 54 -17.71 14.97 9.62
CA MET A 54 -17.03 15.00 8.33
C MET A 54 -17.89 15.72 7.29
N MET A 55 -19.20 15.43 7.21
CA MET A 55 -20.07 16.09 6.23
C MET A 55 -20.12 17.63 6.34
N ASP A 56 -19.91 18.17 7.55
CA ASP A 56 -19.91 19.61 7.79
C ASP A 56 -18.57 20.28 7.45
N THR A 57 -17.50 19.48 7.36
CA THR A 57 -16.11 19.95 7.25
C THR A 57 -15.45 19.61 5.92
N LEU A 58 -16.05 18.73 5.12
CA LEU A 58 -15.62 18.47 3.75
C LEU A 58 -15.41 19.77 2.95
N PRO A 59 -14.33 19.85 2.13
CA PRO A 59 -13.39 18.77 1.80
C PRO A 59 -12.26 18.56 2.83
N TYR A 60 -12.31 19.19 4.00
CA TYR A 60 -11.28 19.08 5.01
C TYR A 60 -11.60 18.00 6.04
N LEU A 61 -10.57 17.28 6.47
CA LEU A 61 -10.66 16.23 7.48
C LEU A 61 -9.47 16.31 8.44
N THR A 62 -9.67 15.95 9.70
CA THR A 62 -8.54 15.62 10.58
C THR A 62 -7.84 14.34 10.10
N PHE A 63 -6.64 14.06 10.61
CA PHE A 63 -5.98 12.79 10.29
C PHE A 63 -6.81 11.60 10.76
N LEU A 64 -7.39 11.65 11.98
CA LEU A 64 -8.30 10.61 12.48
C LEU A 64 -9.49 10.36 11.54
N GLN A 65 -10.15 11.43 11.09
CA GLN A 65 -11.29 11.33 10.18
C GLN A 65 -10.89 10.69 8.84
N ALA A 66 -9.74 11.08 8.29
CA ALA A 66 -9.24 10.53 7.04
C ALA A 66 -8.90 9.03 7.17
N GLU A 67 -8.27 8.61 8.27
CA GLU A 67 -7.91 7.22 8.51
C GLU A 67 -9.15 6.33 8.65
N VAL A 68 -10.17 6.78 9.39
CA VAL A 68 -11.44 6.08 9.49
C VAL A 68 -12.12 5.99 8.13
N LEU A 69 -12.21 7.11 7.39
CA LEU A 69 -12.83 7.14 6.07
C LEU A 69 -12.15 6.19 5.08
N PHE A 70 -10.81 6.26 4.97
CA PHE A 70 -10.07 5.43 4.01
C PHE A 70 -10.02 3.96 4.41
N SER A 71 -10.02 3.65 5.71
CA SER A 71 -10.17 2.27 6.19
C SER A 71 -11.52 1.67 5.77
N TYR A 72 -12.60 2.45 5.87
CA TYR A 72 -13.93 2.02 5.44
C TYR A 72 -14.03 1.90 3.91
N LEU A 73 -13.45 2.84 3.16
CA LEU A 73 -13.41 2.76 1.70
C LEU A 73 -12.63 1.53 1.22
N LYS A 74 -11.47 1.26 1.83
CA LYS A 74 -10.70 0.03 1.57
C LYS A 74 -11.51 -1.24 1.84
N ALA A 75 -12.30 -1.28 2.92
CA ALA A 75 -13.08 -2.46 3.28
C ALA A 75 -14.29 -2.70 2.33
N ASN A 76 -14.83 -1.64 1.73
CA ASN A 76 -16.07 -1.68 0.96
C ASN A 76 -15.89 -1.43 -0.55
N SER A 77 -14.68 -1.13 -1.01
CA SER A 77 -14.38 -0.85 -2.42
C SER A 77 -13.02 -1.44 -2.81
N THR A 78 -12.94 -2.04 -4.00
CA THR A 78 -11.73 -2.75 -4.42
C THR A 78 -10.59 -1.82 -4.87
N ASN A 79 -10.88 -0.57 -5.27
CA ASN A 79 -9.90 0.46 -5.65
C ASN A 79 -10.56 1.85 -5.68
N PHE A 80 -10.67 2.54 -4.55
CA PHE A 80 -11.22 3.90 -4.50
C PHE A 80 -10.14 4.94 -4.87
N ARG A 81 -10.47 5.96 -5.66
CA ARG A 81 -9.48 6.94 -6.13
C ARG A 81 -9.88 8.37 -5.79
N LEU A 82 -8.90 9.15 -5.34
CA LEU A 82 -9.01 10.60 -5.19
C LEU A 82 -8.09 11.30 -6.18
N LYS A 83 -8.53 12.45 -6.69
CA LYS A 83 -7.67 13.32 -7.53
C LYS A 83 -6.44 13.77 -6.76
N LYS A 84 -6.60 14.14 -5.48
CA LYS A 84 -5.50 14.64 -4.64
C LYS A 84 -5.82 14.49 -3.16
N LEU A 85 -4.80 14.16 -2.38
CA LEU A 85 -4.80 14.34 -0.92
C LEU A 85 -3.66 15.31 -0.59
N ALA A 86 -3.95 16.36 0.18
CA ALA A 86 -2.97 17.37 0.57
C ALA A 86 -3.03 17.65 2.07
N ILE A 87 -1.87 17.93 2.66
CA ILE A 87 -1.77 18.53 3.98
C ILE A 87 -2.23 19.99 3.90
N CYS A 88 -2.81 20.48 4.99
CA CYS A 88 -3.27 21.85 5.15
C CYS A 88 -2.90 22.36 6.53
N HIS A 89 -2.68 23.67 6.61
CA HIS A 89 -2.63 24.41 7.86
C HIS A 89 -3.64 25.57 7.81
N LYS A 90 -3.76 26.32 8.91
CA LYS A 90 -4.54 27.55 8.95
C LYS A 90 -3.65 28.78 8.80
N GLU A 91 -3.99 29.63 7.83
CA GLU A 91 -3.44 30.97 7.70
C GLU A 91 -4.59 31.98 7.74
N ALA A 92 -4.52 32.97 8.63
CA ALA A 92 -5.58 33.99 8.83
C ALA A 92 -7.01 33.41 9.02
N GLY A 93 -7.12 32.18 9.55
CA GLY A 93 -8.39 31.50 9.77
C GLY A 93 -8.95 30.75 8.55
N GLU A 94 -8.21 30.69 7.45
CA GLU A 94 -8.52 29.92 6.26
C GLU A 94 -7.57 28.73 6.11
N ALA A 95 -8.09 27.63 5.55
CA ALA A 95 -7.30 26.45 5.22
C ALA A 95 -6.46 26.70 3.97
N VAL A 96 -5.15 26.50 4.11
CA VAL A 96 -4.17 26.68 3.04
C VAL A 96 -3.43 25.36 2.84
N SER A 97 -3.27 24.94 1.58
CA SER A 97 -2.54 23.74 1.17
C SER A 97 -1.34 24.04 0.28
N ASP A 98 -1.08 25.33 0.03
CA ASP A 98 0.00 25.74 -0.88
C ASP A 98 1.34 25.59 -0.17
N GLY A 99 2.31 24.98 -0.84
CA GLY A 99 3.60 24.61 -0.25
C GLY A 99 3.58 23.33 0.61
N GLU A 100 2.39 22.84 0.97
CA GLU A 100 2.21 21.64 1.79
C GLU A 100 2.38 20.34 1.00
N ALA A 101 2.81 19.28 1.70
CA ALA A 101 2.95 17.95 1.10
C ALA A 101 1.61 17.43 0.54
N PHE A 102 1.66 16.82 -0.64
CA PHE A 102 0.49 16.22 -1.27
C PHE A 102 0.87 15.02 -2.13
N ILE A 103 -0.14 14.22 -2.48
CA ILE A 103 -0.05 13.15 -3.47
C ILE A 103 -1.20 13.27 -4.48
N SER A 104 -0.91 13.06 -5.77
CA SER A 104 -1.93 13.10 -6.83
C SER A 104 -1.63 12.09 -7.96
N PRO A 105 -2.49 11.09 -8.23
CA PRO A 105 -3.69 10.72 -7.47
C PRO A 105 -3.36 9.99 -6.16
N LEU A 106 -4.33 9.92 -5.25
CA LEU A 106 -4.32 8.94 -4.17
C LEU A 106 -5.20 7.74 -4.56
N VAL A 107 -4.68 6.54 -4.37
CA VAL A 107 -5.42 5.29 -4.55
C VAL A 107 -5.56 4.62 -3.18
N VAL A 108 -6.79 4.34 -2.79
CA VAL A 108 -7.15 3.59 -1.58
C VAL A 108 -7.55 2.19 -2.03
N ASP A 109 -6.57 1.30 -2.00
CA ASP A 109 -6.68 -0.11 -2.38
C ASP A 109 -6.46 -1.05 -1.17
N SER A 110 -6.37 -2.34 -1.44
CA SER A 110 -6.10 -3.35 -0.41
C SER A 110 -4.76 -3.16 0.34
N ASN A 111 -3.80 -2.44 -0.23
CA ASN A 111 -2.48 -2.19 0.33
C ASN A 111 -2.42 -0.90 1.14
N PHE A 112 -3.37 0.02 0.99
CA PHE A 112 -3.45 1.25 1.77
C PHE A 112 -3.43 0.94 3.28
N GLN A 113 -2.39 1.40 4.00
CA GLN A 113 -2.26 1.19 5.45
C GLN A 113 -2.69 2.42 6.24
N ASN A 114 -2.17 3.58 5.83
CA ASN A 114 -2.37 4.87 6.49
C ASN A 114 -2.16 6.01 5.49
N VAL A 115 -2.52 7.23 5.87
CA VAL A 115 -2.33 8.43 5.04
C VAL A 115 -0.88 8.92 4.98
N LEU A 116 -0.03 8.54 5.94
CA LEU A 116 1.34 9.04 6.02
C LEU A 116 2.22 8.49 4.89
N GLU A 117 2.14 7.19 4.60
CA GLU A 117 2.90 6.55 3.52
C GLU A 117 2.73 7.23 2.15
N PRO A 118 1.50 7.42 1.62
CA PRO A 118 1.32 8.08 0.34
C PRO A 118 1.69 9.56 0.37
N LEU A 119 1.61 10.24 1.52
CA LEU A 119 2.07 11.63 1.65
C LEU A 119 3.61 11.73 1.66
N ILE A 120 4.29 10.79 2.32
CA ILE A 120 5.76 10.64 2.26
C ILE A 120 6.18 10.39 0.81
N GLN A 121 5.51 9.46 0.13
CA GLN A 121 5.75 9.23 -1.30
C GLN A 121 5.55 10.50 -2.12
N GLY A 122 4.49 11.25 -1.82
CA GLY A 122 4.18 12.52 -2.47
C GLY A 122 5.32 13.52 -2.37
N ILE A 123 5.81 13.81 -1.16
CA ILE A 123 6.89 14.79 -0.99
C ILE A 123 8.23 14.34 -1.61
N LEU A 124 8.44 13.03 -1.73
CA LEU A 124 9.64 12.46 -2.32
C LEU A 124 9.60 12.45 -3.86
N THR A 125 8.41 12.35 -4.47
CA THR A 125 8.27 12.02 -5.90
C THR A 125 7.56 13.09 -6.74
N GLU A 126 6.77 13.98 -6.15
CA GLU A 126 6.07 15.03 -6.89
C GLU A 126 7.04 16.18 -7.27
N PRO A 127 7.04 16.66 -8.53
CA PRO A 127 7.88 17.77 -9.00
C PRO A 127 7.83 19.03 -8.17
N ALA A 128 6.67 19.30 -7.56
CA ALA A 128 6.46 20.46 -6.72
C ALA A 128 7.49 20.54 -5.57
N PHE A 129 8.09 19.41 -5.20
CA PHE A 129 9.06 19.31 -4.11
C PHE A 129 10.49 19.01 -4.58
N GLU A 130 10.80 19.06 -5.88
CA GLU A 130 12.13 18.74 -6.41
C GLU A 130 13.23 19.66 -5.83
N ASN A 131 12.89 20.92 -5.55
CA ASN A 131 13.82 21.92 -5.06
C ASN A 131 14.13 21.83 -3.56
N TYR A 132 13.42 20.97 -2.81
CA TYR A 132 13.73 20.72 -1.40
C TYR A 132 14.73 19.57 -1.27
N THR A 133 15.68 19.73 -0.35
CA THR A 133 16.65 18.69 -0.01
C THR A 133 15.97 17.52 0.70
N TYR A 134 16.59 16.35 0.65
CA TYR A 134 16.11 15.18 1.40
C TYR A 134 15.95 15.48 2.90
N GLN A 135 16.89 16.22 3.49
CA GLN A 135 16.85 16.56 4.92
C GLN A 135 15.65 17.45 5.25
N GLU A 136 15.38 18.49 4.46
CA GLU A 136 14.21 19.37 4.68
C GLU A 136 12.89 18.58 4.59
N LYS A 137 12.78 17.67 3.62
CA LYS A 137 11.60 16.80 3.47
C LYS A 137 11.42 15.88 4.66
N ARG A 138 12.52 15.30 5.16
CA ARG A 138 12.52 14.42 6.33
C ARG A 138 12.13 15.18 7.59
N GLU A 139 12.77 16.31 7.85
CA GLU A 139 12.51 17.16 9.02
C GLU A 139 11.06 17.65 9.03
N TYR A 140 10.54 18.08 7.88
CA TYR A 140 9.12 18.45 7.76
C TYR A 140 8.18 17.32 8.24
N PHE A 141 8.45 16.07 7.86
CA PHE A 141 7.64 14.94 8.34
C PHE A 141 7.90 14.60 9.81
N THR A 142 9.15 14.53 10.25
CA THR A 142 9.48 14.11 11.62
C THR A 142 9.11 15.14 12.68
N ASP A 143 9.18 16.42 12.33
CA ASP A 143 9.07 17.53 13.29
C ASP A 143 7.71 18.20 13.22
N GLU A 144 6.98 18.09 12.10
CA GLU A 144 5.66 18.71 11.93
C GLU A 144 4.53 17.71 11.68
N VAL A 145 4.63 16.89 10.64
CA VAL A 145 3.53 16.00 10.22
C VAL A 145 3.29 14.88 11.22
N PHE A 146 4.34 14.16 11.64
CA PHE A 146 4.22 13.03 12.57
C PHE A 146 3.67 13.46 13.94
N PRO A 147 4.12 14.56 14.57
CA PRO A 147 3.50 15.06 15.79
C PRO A 147 2.01 15.39 15.61
N ALA A 148 1.63 16.06 14.52
CA ALA A 148 0.21 16.39 14.27
C ALA A 148 -0.65 15.14 14.03
N TYR A 149 -0.11 14.14 13.34
CA TYR A 149 -0.76 12.85 13.15
C TYR A 149 -1.00 12.13 14.48
N LYS A 150 0.04 12.03 15.33
CA LYS A 150 -0.07 11.41 16.66
C LYS A 150 -1.09 12.09 17.54
N GLU A 151 -1.10 13.43 17.55
CA GLU A 151 -2.05 14.22 18.33
C GLU A 151 -3.49 13.98 17.85
N SER A 152 -3.70 13.92 16.53
CA SER A 152 -5.03 13.69 15.96
C SER A 152 -5.58 12.28 16.26
N LEU A 153 -4.73 11.25 16.26
CA LEU A 153 -5.13 9.85 16.47
C LEU A 153 -5.00 9.37 17.93
N ASP A 154 -4.37 10.15 18.81
CA ASP A 154 -3.96 9.74 20.16
C ASP A 154 -3.09 8.46 20.17
N VAL A 155 -2.05 8.45 19.32
CA VAL A 155 -1.13 7.31 19.15
C VAL A 155 0.32 7.64 19.51
N THR A 156 1.11 6.61 19.77
CA THR A 156 2.53 6.73 20.11
C THR A 156 3.43 6.60 18.87
N ASP A 157 4.74 6.82 19.06
CA ASP A 157 5.75 6.69 17.98
C ASP A 157 5.78 5.29 17.34
N ALA A 158 5.33 4.25 18.05
CA ALA A 158 5.28 2.89 17.52
C ALA A 158 4.29 2.73 16.34
N ALA A 159 3.35 3.65 16.19
CA ALA A 159 2.38 3.66 15.08
C ALA A 159 2.88 4.45 13.85
N LEU A 160 4.03 5.12 13.94
CA LEU A 160 4.55 5.94 12.86
C LEU A 160 5.36 5.10 11.86
N PRO A 161 5.20 5.34 10.55
CA PRO A 161 6.10 4.78 9.56
C PRO A 161 7.50 5.40 9.70
N LEU A 162 8.52 4.66 9.27
CA LEU A 162 9.85 5.22 9.12
C LEU A 162 9.89 6.11 7.89
N PHE A 163 10.50 7.29 8.01
CA PHE A 163 10.83 8.08 6.83
C PHE A 163 11.94 7.37 6.04
N PRO A 164 11.76 7.07 4.73
CA PRO A 164 12.70 6.28 3.94
C PRO A 164 14.11 6.84 3.97
N ALA A 165 15.12 5.97 3.96
CA ALA A 165 16.52 6.41 3.94
C ALA A 165 16.88 7.06 2.59
N GLU A 166 17.79 8.03 2.57
CA GLU A 166 18.17 8.73 1.32
C GLU A 166 18.62 7.76 0.21
N THR A 167 19.29 6.66 0.58
CA THR A 167 19.71 5.61 -0.35
C THR A 167 18.54 4.91 -1.03
N GLU A 168 17.42 4.73 -0.34
CA GLU A 168 16.18 4.12 -0.86
C GLU A 168 15.41 5.11 -1.76
N VAL A 169 15.47 6.40 -1.42
CA VAL A 169 14.83 7.46 -2.20
C VAL A 169 15.45 7.64 -3.58
N ARG A 170 16.78 7.50 -3.71
CA ARG A 170 17.49 7.63 -5.01
C ARG A 170 17.03 6.63 -6.07
N SER A 171 16.39 5.53 -5.67
CA SER A 171 15.79 4.56 -6.57
C SER A 171 14.34 4.85 -6.96
N LEU A 172 13.69 5.87 -6.36
CA LEU A 172 12.29 6.18 -6.62
C LEU A 172 12.10 6.96 -7.94
N PRO A 173 11.08 6.64 -8.75
CA PRO A 173 10.74 7.42 -9.93
C PRO A 173 10.11 8.76 -9.54
N ILE A 174 10.70 9.86 -10.01
CA ILE A 174 10.12 11.21 -9.91
C ILE A 174 9.01 11.33 -10.98
N LYS A 175 7.79 11.71 -10.59
CA LYS A 175 6.72 12.02 -11.56
C LYS A 175 7.13 13.25 -12.34
N GLN A 176 6.93 13.32 -13.65
CA GLN A 176 7.14 14.56 -14.42
C GLN A 176 5.77 15.15 -14.79
N THR A 177 5.51 16.40 -14.42
CA THR A 177 4.31 17.13 -14.85
C THR A 177 4.58 17.95 -16.12
N VAL A 178 3.80 17.71 -17.17
CA VAL A 178 3.67 18.65 -18.31
C VAL A 178 2.70 19.74 -17.87
N ASN A 179 3.23 20.89 -17.42
CA ASN A 179 2.41 22.04 -17.01
C ASN A 179 1.84 22.78 -18.22
N GLN A 180 0.51 22.84 -18.34
CA GLN A 180 -0.19 23.95 -18.99
C GLN A 180 -0.60 24.96 -17.91
N GLU A 181 0.24 25.96 -17.67
CA GLU A 181 -0.13 27.11 -16.84
C GLU A 181 -0.84 28.17 -17.70
N SER A 182 -2.12 28.36 -17.41
CA SER A 182 -2.90 29.52 -17.86
C SER A 182 -2.86 30.59 -16.76
N SER A 183 -1.84 31.45 -16.79
CA SER A 183 -1.81 32.65 -15.94
C SER A 183 -2.62 33.77 -16.59
N LYS A 184 -3.76 34.16 -15.99
CA LYS A 184 -4.42 35.45 -16.24
C LYS A 184 -3.91 36.47 -15.22
N ASN A 185 -3.40 37.60 -15.70
CA ASN A 185 -3.54 38.89 -15.02
C ASN A 185 -3.60 40.03 -16.05
N TYR A 186 -4.59 40.90 -15.86
CA TYR A 186 -4.85 42.10 -16.65
C TYR A 186 -3.90 43.23 -16.26
N SER A 187 -3.39 43.98 -17.25
CA SER A 187 -3.26 45.45 -17.24
C SER A 187 -2.85 45.98 -18.63
N LYS A 188 -3.53 47.03 -19.10
CA LYS A 188 -3.21 47.88 -20.28
C LYS A 188 -3.16 49.34 -19.75
N PRO A 189 -2.66 50.38 -20.47
CA PRO A 189 -1.94 50.44 -21.75
C PRO A 189 -0.70 51.37 -21.76
N ALA A 190 0.21 51.22 -22.73
CA ALA A 190 0.95 52.36 -23.29
C ALA A 190 1.43 52.10 -24.73
N SER A 191 1.12 53.08 -25.58
CA SER A 191 1.58 53.45 -26.93
C SER A 191 2.69 52.66 -27.65
N GLN A 192 2.33 52.27 -28.89
CA GLN A 192 3.05 52.37 -30.18
C GLN A 192 4.58 52.46 -30.16
N GLU A 193 5.24 51.55 -30.92
CA GLU A 193 5.98 51.90 -32.13
C GLU A 193 6.21 50.66 -33.02
N LYS A 194 6.14 50.86 -34.34
CA LYS A 194 6.39 49.85 -35.37
C LYS A 194 7.88 49.74 -35.61
N ILE A 195 8.47 48.54 -35.54
CA ILE A 195 9.75 48.25 -36.21
C ILE A 195 9.62 46.99 -37.06
N LYS A 196 9.91 47.16 -38.35
CA LYS A 196 9.93 46.14 -39.39
C LYS A 196 11.21 45.29 -39.30
N SER A 197 11.02 44.00 -39.55
CA SER A 197 11.91 43.05 -40.25
C SER A 197 13.43 43.23 -40.14
N ILE A 198 14.10 42.28 -39.50
CA ILE A 198 15.28 41.50 -39.97
C ILE A 198 15.58 40.50 -38.83
N TYR A 199 15.11 39.25 -38.92
CA TYR A 199 15.66 38.04 -38.26
C TYR A 199 15.07 36.76 -38.87
N LEU A 200 14.94 36.72 -40.20
CA LEU A 200 14.61 35.52 -40.96
C LEU A 200 15.91 35.02 -41.61
N LEU A 201 16.77 34.37 -40.82
CA LEU A 201 17.86 33.49 -41.29
C LEU A 201 18.66 32.81 -40.16
N GLY A 202 18.49 33.22 -38.89
CA GLY A 202 19.06 32.51 -37.73
C GLY A 202 18.19 31.39 -37.14
N GLY A 203 16.90 31.32 -37.49
CA GLY A 203 15.93 30.42 -36.85
C GLY A 203 15.85 29.00 -37.43
N LEU A 204 16.39 28.73 -38.62
CA LEU A 204 16.24 27.42 -39.29
C LEU A 204 17.34 26.40 -38.93
N ILE A 205 18.50 26.86 -38.44
CA ILE A 205 19.59 25.96 -38.03
C ILE A 205 19.36 25.43 -36.60
N LEU A 206 18.69 26.21 -35.75
CA LEU A 206 18.39 25.84 -34.37
C LEU A 206 17.24 24.81 -34.26
N THR A 207 16.24 24.86 -35.15
CA THR A 207 15.11 23.91 -35.15
C THR A 207 15.47 22.54 -35.72
N ALA A 208 16.41 22.47 -36.67
CA ALA A 208 16.88 21.21 -37.25
C ALA A 208 17.72 20.36 -36.28
N LEU A 209 18.49 20.99 -35.39
CA LEU A 209 19.28 20.30 -34.35
C LEU A 209 18.41 19.77 -33.20
N ILE A 210 17.29 20.43 -32.89
CA ILE A 210 16.33 19.97 -31.87
C ILE A 210 15.55 18.74 -32.39
N ALA A 211 15.19 18.71 -33.68
CA ALA A 211 14.42 17.61 -34.26
C ALA A 211 15.20 16.27 -34.33
N THR A 212 16.53 16.31 -34.55
CA THR A 212 17.36 15.10 -34.61
C THR A 212 17.72 14.56 -33.22
N PHE A 213 17.87 15.43 -32.22
CA PHE A 213 18.07 15.01 -30.83
C PHE A 213 16.83 14.32 -30.27
N SER A 214 15.62 14.82 -30.58
CA SER A 214 14.35 14.24 -30.13
C SER A 214 14.07 12.83 -30.67
N LEU A 215 14.52 12.52 -31.89
CA LEU A 215 14.24 11.21 -32.52
C LEU A 215 15.19 10.12 -32.00
N VAL A 216 16.48 10.44 -31.76
CA VAL A 216 17.44 9.51 -31.15
C VAL A 216 17.15 9.30 -29.66
N PHE A 217 16.73 10.36 -28.95
CA PHE A 217 16.33 10.25 -27.53
C PHE A 217 14.99 9.50 -27.37
N GLY A 218 14.05 9.62 -28.30
CA GLY A 218 12.79 8.87 -28.29
C GLY A 218 12.95 7.35 -28.41
N VAL A 219 13.90 6.88 -29.24
CA VAL A 219 14.18 5.43 -29.38
C VAL A 219 14.93 4.88 -28.16
N LEU A 220 15.85 5.66 -27.56
CA LEU A 220 16.53 5.31 -26.30
C LEU A 220 15.58 5.32 -25.09
N LEU A 221 14.60 6.24 -25.06
CA LEU A 221 13.55 6.28 -24.05
C LEU A 221 12.58 5.11 -24.18
N ALA A 222 12.19 4.73 -25.41
CA ALA A 222 11.30 3.58 -25.63
C ALA A 222 11.92 2.26 -25.15
N GLY A 223 13.20 2.00 -25.48
CA GLY A 223 13.89 0.78 -25.02
C GLY A 223 14.09 0.72 -23.51
N LYS A 224 14.36 1.86 -22.85
CA LYS A 224 14.45 1.94 -21.38
C LYS A 224 13.07 1.89 -20.70
N LEU A 225 12.02 2.37 -21.37
CA LEU A 225 10.64 2.33 -20.88
C LEU A 225 10.07 0.91 -20.94
N GLU A 226 10.42 0.12 -21.95
CA GLU A 226 10.06 -1.30 -22.05
C GLU A 226 10.74 -2.11 -20.94
N GLU A 227 12.06 -1.96 -20.74
CA GLU A 227 12.82 -2.60 -19.64
C GLU A 227 12.30 -2.20 -18.24
N LYS A 228 11.81 -0.95 -18.08
CA LYS A 228 11.24 -0.45 -16.83
C LYS A 228 9.78 -0.86 -16.62
N THR A 229 9.00 -0.99 -17.68
CA THR A 229 7.64 -1.51 -17.63
C THR A 229 7.67 -2.99 -17.25
N GLU A 230 8.58 -3.77 -17.82
CA GLU A 230 8.82 -5.17 -17.44
C GLU A 230 9.23 -5.31 -15.97
N GLN A 231 10.08 -4.42 -15.44
CA GLN A 231 10.46 -4.42 -14.01
C GLN A 231 9.30 -4.03 -13.08
N VAL A 232 8.46 -3.05 -13.47
CA VAL A 232 7.28 -2.64 -12.68
C VAL A 232 6.20 -3.71 -12.73
N GLU A 233 5.97 -4.32 -13.89
CA GLU A 233 5.04 -5.44 -14.06
C GLU A 233 5.54 -6.68 -13.30
N TYR A 234 6.84 -6.96 -13.33
CA TYR A 234 7.46 -8.03 -12.52
C TYR A 234 7.34 -7.79 -11.01
N LEU A 235 7.58 -6.56 -10.53
CA LEU A 235 7.44 -6.21 -9.12
C LEU A 235 5.97 -6.21 -8.69
N TYR A 236 5.06 -5.73 -9.54
CA TYR A 236 3.62 -5.83 -9.33
C TYR A 236 3.17 -7.30 -9.25
N ASP A 237 3.64 -8.14 -10.17
CA ASP A 237 3.38 -9.58 -10.16
C ASP A 237 3.96 -10.24 -8.91
N GLN A 238 5.16 -9.84 -8.46
CA GLN A 238 5.72 -10.32 -7.19
C GLN A 238 4.88 -9.88 -5.99
N VAL A 239 4.39 -8.64 -5.94
CA VAL A 239 3.54 -8.15 -4.84
C VAL A 239 2.20 -8.87 -4.84
N VAL A 240 1.57 -9.06 -6.01
CA VAL A 240 0.33 -9.84 -6.14
C VAL A 240 0.56 -11.30 -5.75
N GLN A 241 1.69 -11.90 -6.13
CA GLN A 241 2.06 -13.26 -5.72
C GLN A 241 2.27 -13.35 -4.20
N LEU A 242 2.94 -12.38 -3.58
CA LEU A 242 3.14 -12.34 -2.12
C LEU A 242 1.83 -12.11 -1.37
N GLN A 243 0.95 -11.23 -1.87
CA GLN A 243 -0.36 -10.98 -1.26
C GLN A 243 -1.27 -12.20 -1.37
N ASN A 244 -1.25 -12.88 -2.53
CA ASN A 244 -1.92 -14.17 -2.70
C ASN A 244 -1.31 -15.22 -1.75
N LEU A 245 0.01 -15.29 -1.62
CA LEU A 245 0.68 -16.22 -0.69
C LEU A 245 0.32 -15.95 0.77
N GLN A 246 0.16 -14.68 1.17
CA GLN A 246 -0.26 -14.30 2.51
C GLN A 246 -1.72 -14.71 2.81
N GLN A 247 -2.64 -14.48 1.86
CA GLN A 247 -4.02 -14.97 1.98
C GLN A 247 -4.10 -16.50 1.99
N GLU A 248 -3.21 -17.16 1.26
CA GLU A 248 -3.09 -18.62 1.21
C GLU A 248 -2.44 -19.17 2.49
N THR A 249 -1.53 -18.42 3.13
CA THR A 249 -0.82 -18.83 4.34
C THR A 249 -1.79 -19.20 5.47
N GLY A 250 -2.83 -18.39 5.69
CA GLY A 250 -3.85 -18.70 6.70
C GLY A 250 -4.64 -19.97 6.38
N LYS A 251 -5.01 -20.19 5.12
CA LYS A 251 -5.75 -21.39 4.68
C LYS A 251 -4.89 -22.65 4.76
N VAL A 252 -3.61 -22.52 4.45
CA VAL A 252 -2.60 -23.58 4.55
C VAL A 252 -2.32 -23.95 6.00
N ASP A 253 -2.26 -22.97 6.92
CA ASP A 253 -2.13 -23.24 8.36
C ASP A 253 -3.33 -24.05 8.86
N VAL A 254 -4.54 -23.69 8.44
CA VAL A 254 -5.76 -24.45 8.77
C VAL A 254 -5.66 -25.89 8.23
N PHE A 255 -5.20 -26.10 7.00
CA PHE A 255 -4.93 -27.44 6.48
C PHE A 255 -3.97 -28.21 7.40
N GLY A 256 -2.84 -27.61 7.79
CA GLY A 256 -1.86 -28.21 8.67
C GLY A 256 -2.45 -28.59 10.03
N ARG A 257 -3.24 -27.71 10.64
CA ARG A 257 -3.91 -27.97 11.93
C ARG A 257 -4.91 -29.12 11.89
N TYR A 258 -5.53 -29.39 10.75
CA TYR A 258 -6.35 -30.58 10.56
C TYR A 258 -5.54 -31.81 10.17
N PHE A 259 -4.49 -31.66 9.38
CA PHE A 259 -3.63 -32.76 8.93
C PHE A 259 -2.82 -33.36 10.08
N LEU A 260 -2.14 -32.53 10.87
CA LEU A 260 -1.14 -32.95 11.85
C LEU A 260 -1.67 -33.92 12.92
N PRO A 261 -2.84 -33.68 13.55
CA PRO A 261 -3.40 -34.65 14.52
C PRO A 261 -3.70 -36.00 13.87
N ASN A 262 -4.11 -36.02 12.60
CA ASN A 262 -4.34 -37.27 11.86
C ASN A 262 -3.03 -37.93 11.44
N TYR A 263 -2.01 -37.15 11.11
CA TYR A 263 -0.67 -37.64 10.77
C TYR A 263 0.05 -38.29 11.95
N TYR A 264 -0.08 -37.75 13.16
CA TYR A 264 0.51 -38.34 14.37
C TYR A 264 -0.43 -39.31 15.12
N SER A 265 -1.58 -39.67 14.54
CA SER A 265 -2.57 -40.58 15.16
C SER A 265 -2.19 -42.06 15.10
N GLY A 266 -1.16 -42.44 14.31
CA GLY A 266 -0.86 -43.83 13.97
C GLY A 266 -1.85 -44.49 13.00
N ASN A 267 -2.94 -43.81 12.62
CA ASN A 267 -3.98 -44.39 11.78
C ASN A 267 -3.92 -43.85 10.34
N LYS A 268 -3.41 -44.68 9.42
CA LYS A 268 -3.29 -44.35 8.00
C LYS A 268 -4.63 -44.03 7.32
N ASP A 269 -5.74 -44.61 7.77
CA ASP A 269 -7.05 -44.36 7.14
C ASP A 269 -7.53 -42.92 7.34
N LEU A 270 -7.12 -42.27 8.43
CA LEU A 270 -7.46 -40.87 8.73
C LEU A 270 -6.74 -39.89 7.80
N LEU A 271 -5.67 -40.33 7.12
CA LEU A 271 -4.93 -39.50 6.17
C LEU A 271 -5.60 -39.40 4.80
N LYS A 272 -6.46 -40.36 4.42
CA LYS A 272 -7.09 -40.42 3.08
C LYS A 272 -7.68 -39.10 2.57
N PRO A 273 -8.35 -38.26 3.39
CA PRO A 273 -8.91 -36.98 2.93
C PRO A 273 -7.87 -35.92 2.56
N PHE A 274 -6.60 -36.12 2.94
CA PHE A 274 -5.50 -35.17 2.78
C PHE A 274 -4.53 -35.56 1.67
N LEU A 275 -4.58 -36.79 1.15
CA LEU A 275 -3.58 -37.30 0.21
C LEU A 275 -4.03 -37.14 -1.24
N ASP A 276 -3.10 -36.71 -2.10
CA ASP A 276 -3.28 -36.85 -3.55
C ASP A 276 -3.29 -38.35 -3.93
N LYS A 277 -4.23 -38.73 -4.80
CA LYS A 277 -4.47 -40.14 -5.17
C LYS A 277 -3.32 -40.72 -6.00
N GLU A 278 -2.53 -39.88 -6.67
CA GLU A 278 -1.44 -40.30 -7.54
C GLU A 278 -0.13 -40.36 -6.73
N ASP A 279 0.24 -39.24 -6.11
CA ASP A 279 1.59 -39.04 -5.53
C ASP A 279 1.63 -39.14 -3.99
N GLY A 280 0.60 -38.67 -3.28
CA GLY A 280 0.58 -38.61 -1.80
C GLY A 280 0.27 -39.94 -1.09
N LYS A 281 -0.18 -40.97 -1.83
CA LYS A 281 -0.73 -42.24 -1.28
C LYS A 281 0.24 -43.07 -0.42
N PHE A 282 1.53 -42.78 -0.49
CA PHE A 282 2.57 -43.51 0.22
C PHE A 282 2.81 -43.02 1.65
N THR A 283 2.29 -41.84 2.00
CA THR A 283 2.44 -41.26 3.34
C THR A 283 1.97 -42.22 4.44
N ALA A 284 2.86 -42.54 5.37
CA ALA A 284 2.55 -43.31 6.57
C ALA A 284 2.16 -42.37 7.73
N ALA A 285 1.23 -42.80 8.57
CA ALA A 285 0.95 -42.11 9.83
C ALA A 285 2.07 -42.40 10.84
N LYS A 286 2.50 -41.39 11.59
CA LYS A 286 3.41 -41.50 12.73
C LYS A 286 2.61 -41.66 14.03
N ASN A 287 3.27 -42.11 15.09
CA ASN A 287 2.70 -42.16 16.43
C ASN A 287 3.27 -41.00 17.25
N GLY A 288 2.42 -40.28 17.97
CA GLY A 288 2.84 -39.29 18.95
C GLY A 288 1.73 -38.34 19.34
N THR A 289 1.88 -37.67 20.49
CA THR A 289 0.97 -36.61 20.90
C THR A 289 1.59 -35.26 20.60
N ILE A 290 0.98 -34.50 19.70
CA ILE A 290 1.38 -33.12 19.41
C ILE A 290 1.08 -32.24 20.63
N GLN A 291 2.09 -31.50 21.10
CA GLN A 291 1.96 -30.51 22.18
C GLN A 291 1.99 -29.07 21.66
N SER A 292 2.74 -28.82 20.59
CA SER A 292 2.86 -27.49 19.98
C SER A 292 2.99 -27.60 18.46
N VAL A 293 2.43 -26.61 17.76
CA VAL A 293 2.48 -26.44 16.30
C VAL A 293 2.71 -24.97 16.01
N ILE A 294 3.83 -24.66 15.37
CA ILE A 294 4.20 -23.32 14.93
C ILE A 294 4.43 -23.38 13.43
N LEU A 295 3.69 -22.58 12.66
CA LEU A 295 3.96 -22.40 11.24
C LEU A 295 5.26 -21.59 11.10
N GLU A 296 6.23 -22.14 10.37
CA GLU A 296 7.53 -21.51 10.17
C GLU A 296 7.58 -20.78 8.82
N SER A 297 7.11 -21.41 7.74
CA SER A 297 7.12 -20.79 6.41
C SER A 297 6.12 -21.41 5.45
N VAL A 298 5.63 -20.61 4.49
CA VAL A 298 4.91 -21.07 3.30
C VAL A 298 5.62 -20.47 2.09
N THR A 299 6.03 -21.30 1.14
CA THR A 299 6.68 -20.86 -0.10
C THR A 299 6.03 -21.54 -1.29
N GLU A 300 5.85 -20.83 -2.39
CA GLU A 300 5.34 -21.40 -3.63
C GLU A 300 6.50 -21.77 -4.56
N LYS A 301 6.54 -23.03 -5.01
CA LYS A 301 7.50 -23.54 -6.00
C LYS A 301 6.75 -24.37 -7.03
N GLU A 302 6.89 -24.01 -8.30
CA GLU A 302 6.40 -24.82 -9.42
C GLU A 302 4.91 -25.26 -9.30
N LYS A 303 4.04 -24.36 -8.81
CA LYS A 303 2.59 -24.59 -8.53
C LYS A 303 2.27 -25.51 -7.35
N HIS A 304 3.27 -25.86 -6.55
CA HIS A 304 3.14 -26.52 -5.26
C HIS A 304 3.48 -25.54 -4.13
N LEU A 305 2.85 -25.74 -2.98
CA LEU A 305 3.15 -24.99 -1.76
C LEU A 305 4.04 -25.86 -0.87
N GLN A 306 5.26 -25.41 -0.62
CA GLN A 306 6.15 -26.00 0.38
C GLN A 306 5.91 -25.29 1.71
N VAL A 307 5.52 -26.07 2.72
CA VAL A 307 5.09 -25.58 4.04
C VAL A 307 5.96 -26.19 5.11
N SER A 308 6.50 -25.36 6.00
CA SER A 308 7.32 -25.82 7.13
C SER A 308 6.63 -25.54 8.46
N TYR A 309 6.63 -26.52 9.36
CA TYR A 309 6.18 -26.39 10.74
C TYR A 309 7.29 -26.77 11.70
N VAL A 310 7.34 -26.07 12.83
CA VAL A 310 8.04 -26.52 14.05
C VAL A 310 7.02 -27.16 14.97
N LEU A 311 7.28 -28.42 15.33
CA LEU A 311 6.40 -29.25 16.14
C LEU A 311 7.09 -29.65 17.43
N VAL A 312 6.34 -29.70 18.52
CA VAL A 312 6.75 -30.43 19.72
C VAL A 312 5.87 -31.67 19.84
N VAL A 313 6.46 -32.85 19.79
CA VAL A 313 5.75 -34.14 19.80
C VAL A 313 6.25 -34.99 20.95
N LYS A 314 5.31 -35.51 21.74
CA LYS A 314 5.56 -36.52 22.76
C LYS A 314 5.34 -37.90 22.15
N GLU A 315 6.40 -38.54 21.71
CA GLU A 315 6.38 -39.91 21.18
C GLU A 315 6.49 -40.95 22.32
N GLU A 316 7.15 -40.59 23.45
CA GLU A 316 7.30 -41.41 24.68
C GLU A 316 7.06 -40.55 25.96
N GLU A 317 7.96 -40.57 26.94
CA GLU A 317 7.89 -39.73 28.16
C GLU A 317 8.41 -38.29 27.93
N VAL A 318 9.37 -38.11 27.03
CA VAL A 318 10.05 -36.82 26.79
C VAL A 318 9.57 -36.18 25.48
N PRO A 319 9.10 -34.92 25.50
CA PRO A 319 8.78 -34.17 24.29
C PRO A 319 10.03 -33.86 23.46
N LYS A 320 9.94 -34.01 22.15
CA LYS A 320 10.99 -33.68 21.18
C LYS A 320 10.51 -32.65 20.17
N SER A 321 11.44 -31.83 19.67
CA SER A 321 11.14 -30.81 18.66
C SER A 321 11.53 -31.29 17.26
N PHE A 322 10.64 -31.11 16.30
CA PHE A 322 10.84 -31.50 14.91
C PHE A 322 10.49 -30.35 13.96
N ARG A 323 11.24 -30.21 12.88
CA ARG A 323 10.81 -29.48 11.69
C ARG A 323 10.12 -30.47 10.73
N LEU A 324 8.90 -30.15 10.33
CA LEU A 324 8.09 -30.91 9.38
C LEU A 324 7.89 -30.09 8.10
N GLU A 325 8.28 -30.64 6.97
CA GLU A 325 8.02 -30.05 5.65
C GLU A 325 6.94 -30.82 4.90
N LEU A 326 5.98 -30.08 4.33
CA LEU A 326 4.87 -30.58 3.52
C LEU A 326 4.92 -29.99 2.11
N ASN A 327 4.66 -30.81 1.10
CA ASN A 327 4.45 -30.36 -0.28
C ASN A 327 2.96 -30.50 -0.62
N LEU A 328 2.30 -29.37 -0.85
CA LEU A 328 0.86 -29.30 -1.05
C LEU A 328 0.50 -28.83 -2.46
N LYS A 329 -0.61 -29.33 -2.97
CA LYS A 329 -1.24 -28.89 -4.22
C LYS A 329 -2.64 -28.39 -3.93
N LYS A 330 -3.01 -27.27 -4.54
CA LYS A 330 -4.38 -26.71 -4.45
C LYS A 330 -5.36 -27.63 -5.20
N ASP A 331 -6.45 -28.00 -4.55
CA ASP A 331 -7.56 -28.71 -5.19
C ASP A 331 -8.90 -28.26 -4.60
N LYS A 332 -9.72 -27.60 -5.42
CA LYS A 332 -11.05 -27.09 -5.03
C LYS A 332 -12.04 -28.21 -4.65
N LYS A 333 -11.77 -29.45 -5.04
CA LYS A 333 -12.57 -30.63 -4.70
C LYS A 333 -12.08 -31.32 -3.43
N ALA A 334 -10.87 -31.00 -2.95
CA ALA A 334 -10.35 -31.54 -1.71
C ALA A 334 -11.12 -30.97 -0.51
N LYS A 335 -11.35 -31.82 0.50
CA LYS A 335 -12.13 -31.45 1.70
C LYS A 335 -11.58 -30.21 2.41
N TYR A 336 -10.27 -30.04 2.39
CA TYR A 336 -9.56 -28.94 3.04
C TYR A 336 -8.90 -27.98 2.04
N GLY A 337 -9.30 -28.02 0.77
CA GLY A 337 -8.78 -27.15 -0.30
C GLY A 337 -7.38 -27.48 -0.83
N TYR A 338 -6.63 -28.36 -0.14
CA TYR A 338 -5.30 -28.80 -0.53
C TYR A 338 -5.16 -30.31 -0.39
N LEU A 339 -4.21 -30.87 -1.13
CA LEU A 339 -3.78 -32.27 -1.06
C LEU A 339 -2.26 -32.33 -0.90
N LEU A 340 -1.80 -33.23 -0.05
CA LEU A 340 -0.40 -33.59 0.12
C LEU A 340 0.05 -34.42 -1.08
N THR A 341 1.10 -33.97 -1.76
CA THR A 341 1.61 -34.62 -2.97
C THR A 341 2.79 -35.53 -2.72
N GLU A 342 3.49 -35.38 -1.60
CA GLU A 342 4.66 -36.20 -1.26
C GLU A 342 4.65 -36.58 0.22
N GLU A 343 5.48 -37.55 0.59
CA GLU A 343 5.66 -37.91 1.99
C GLU A 343 6.27 -36.72 2.78
N PRO A 344 5.74 -36.39 3.98
CA PRO A 344 6.28 -35.32 4.79
C PRO A 344 7.71 -35.59 5.21
N LYS A 345 8.59 -34.59 5.06
CA LYS A 345 9.99 -34.70 5.52
C LYS A 345 10.05 -34.24 6.96
N VAL A 346 10.64 -35.06 7.83
CA VAL A 346 10.74 -34.77 9.28
C VAL A 346 12.20 -34.74 9.67
N THR A 347 12.64 -33.64 10.28
CA THR A 347 14.00 -33.47 10.81
C THR A 347 13.92 -33.15 12.29
N GLU A 348 14.63 -33.89 13.15
CA GLU A 348 14.74 -33.55 14.57
C GLU A 348 15.58 -32.27 14.73
N THR A 349 15.16 -31.38 15.62
CA THR A 349 15.71 -30.02 15.77
C THR A 349 15.94 -29.71 17.24
N ASN A 350 17.04 -29.02 17.56
CA ASN A 350 17.35 -28.59 18.92
C ASN A 350 17.23 -27.05 19.05
N TYR A 351 16.00 -26.53 18.98
CA TYR A 351 15.77 -25.07 18.99
C TYR A 351 16.14 -24.39 20.32
N LEU A 352 16.28 -25.14 21.42
CA LEU A 352 16.66 -24.60 22.72
C LEU A 352 18.15 -24.20 22.81
N GLU A 353 19.04 -24.76 21.98
CA GLU A 353 20.48 -24.41 21.99
C GLU A 353 20.82 -23.18 21.14
N GLN A 354 19.91 -22.75 20.25
CA GLN A 354 20.20 -21.67 19.29
C GLN A 354 19.80 -20.27 19.78
N ILE A 355 19.07 -20.16 20.88
CA ILE A 355 18.64 -18.87 21.46
C ILE A 355 19.73 -18.26 22.34
N GLU A 356 20.72 -19.03 22.81
CA GLU A 356 21.79 -18.54 23.69
C GLU A 356 22.98 -17.89 22.96
N GLN A 357 22.94 -17.76 21.62
CA GLN A 357 24.08 -17.24 20.83
C GLN A 357 23.81 -15.97 20.01
N ASN A 358 22.68 -15.30 20.17
CA ASN A 358 22.41 -14.01 19.53
C ASN A 358 22.08 -12.90 20.53
#